data_AF-A0A969EWH3-F1
#
_entry.id   AF-A0A969EWH3-F1
#
_cell.length_a   1.000
_cell.length_b   1.000
_cell.length_c   1.000
_cell.angle_alpha   90.00
_cell.angle_beta   90.00
_cell.angle_gamma   90.00
#
_symmetry.space_group_name_H-M   'P 1'
#
loop_
_entity.id
_entity.type
_entity.pdbx_description
1 polymer ?
#
loop_
_entity_poly.entity_id
_entity_poly.type
_entity_poly.pdbx_seq_one_letter_code
_entity_poly.pdbx_strand_id
1 'polypeptide(L)'
;MEISMITVSDSALRVYACQPSIQHFVKRIKQITGARNAVIQNLIQAFGEGAVLERLRTTDVFSLQQLGFTEKQAQRLIAAVDLGQRVTNAYSLRRQDKVQLADDAATILRPLIGFAPVEHFVLVSLNIKHEVLGVDTIAVGSMKECLIDPRVLLRTLIGYGATACFVGHNHPSGSLEASPEDIALTRSLMKVTELVDIALLDHIIVTQESFTSLRESTQGIWT
;
A
#
# COMPACT_ATOMS: atom_id res chain seq x y z
N MET A 1 35.24 31.19 4.52
CA MET A 1 35.49 29.80 4.09
C MET A 1 34.17 29.08 4.24
N GLU A 2 33.27 29.30 3.26
CA GLU A 2 31.91 28.77 3.25
C GLU A 2 31.89 27.47 2.46
N ILE A 3 31.28 26.45 3.06
CA ILE A 3 31.12 25.12 2.49
C ILE A 3 29.97 25.21 1.48
N SER A 4 30.29 25.15 0.19
CA SER A 4 29.31 25.02 -0.88
C SER A 4 28.64 23.65 -0.81
N MET A 5 27.37 23.62 -0.42
CA MET A 5 26.49 22.46 -0.56
C MET A 5 26.40 22.07 -2.04
N ILE A 6 26.79 20.83 -2.35
CA ILE A 6 26.55 20.20 -3.63
C ILE A 6 25.04 19.92 -3.72
N THR A 7 24.32 20.73 -4.49
CA THR A 7 22.94 20.46 -4.88
C THR A 7 22.93 19.31 -5.89
N VAL A 8 22.37 18.18 -5.49
CA VAL A 8 22.11 17.05 -6.37
C VAL A 8 21.07 17.47 -7.42
N SER A 9 21.38 17.17 -8.68
CA SER A 9 20.74 17.67 -9.88
C SER A 9 19.24 17.36 -10.01
N ASP A 10 18.52 18.40 -10.42
CA ASP A 10 17.08 18.58 -10.64
C ASP A 10 16.47 17.82 -11.85
N SER A 11 17.00 16.65 -12.21
CA SER A 11 16.57 15.93 -13.43
C SER A 11 15.41 14.94 -13.21
N ALA A 12 15.10 14.56 -11.97
CA ALA A 12 14.05 13.58 -11.65
C ALA A 12 12.72 14.21 -11.16
N LEU A 13 12.72 15.50 -10.78
CA LEU A 13 11.54 16.24 -10.32
C LEU A 13 10.61 16.67 -11.45
N ARG A 14 11.05 16.61 -12.71
CA ARG A 14 10.25 16.99 -13.88
C ARG A 14 9.09 16.05 -14.23
N VAL A 15 9.04 14.84 -13.68
CA VAL A 15 7.96 13.88 -14.00
C VAL A 15 6.67 14.17 -13.21
N TYR A 16 6.75 14.89 -12.09
CA TYR A 16 5.59 15.13 -11.20
C TYR A 16 5.11 16.58 -11.14
N ALA A 17 5.81 17.52 -11.79
CA ALA A 17 5.47 18.95 -11.77
C ALA A 17 4.58 19.44 -12.94
N CYS A 18 3.95 18.52 -13.68
CA CYS A 18 2.96 18.89 -14.69
C CYS A 18 1.66 18.20 -14.30
N GLN A 19 0.75 18.89 -13.61
CA GLN A 19 -0.64 18.44 -13.59
C GLN A 19 -1.05 18.31 -15.06
N PRO A 20 -1.28 17.09 -15.58
CA PRO A 20 -1.71 16.95 -16.95
C PRO A 20 -3.01 17.74 -17.04
N SER A 21 -3.12 18.65 -18.00
CA SER A 21 -4.35 19.40 -18.19
C SER A 21 -5.54 18.43 -18.23
N ILE A 22 -6.72 18.86 -17.78
CA ILE A 22 -7.96 18.06 -17.88
C ILE A 22 -8.13 17.46 -19.28
N GLN A 23 -7.66 18.16 -20.32
CA GLN A 23 -7.63 17.66 -21.70
C GLN A 23 -6.78 16.40 -21.87
N HIS A 24 -5.62 16.32 -21.23
CA HIS A 24 -4.77 15.12 -21.25
C HIS A 24 -5.41 13.96 -20.47
N PHE A 25 -6.04 14.24 -19.33
CA PHE A 25 -6.79 13.25 -18.56
C PHE A 25 -7.95 12.66 -19.37
N VAL A 26 -8.79 13.52 -19.97
CA VAL A 26 -9.87 13.12 -20.88
C VAL A 26 -9.35 12.26 -22.03
N LYS A 27 -8.22 12.65 -22.63
CA LYS A 27 -7.59 11.88 -23.72
C LYS A 27 -7.19 10.47 -23.27
N ARG A 28 -6.65 10.31 -22.05
CA ARG A 28 -6.25 8.99 -21.52
C ARG A 28 -7.45 8.11 -21.20
N ILE A 29 -8.49 8.64 -20.56
CA ILE A 29 -9.72 7.90 -20.28
C ILE A 29 -10.36 7.42 -21.60
N LYS A 30 -10.37 8.29 -22.62
CA LYS A 30 -10.83 7.92 -23.96
C LYS A 30 -10.00 6.79 -24.60
N GLN A 31 -8.68 6.82 -24.46
CA GLN A 31 -7.81 5.75 -24.97
C GLN A 31 -8.04 4.41 -24.26
N ILE A 32 -8.25 4.43 -22.93
CA ILE A 32 -8.46 3.22 -22.12
C ILE A 32 -9.83 2.61 -22.40
N THR A 33 -10.87 3.44 -22.41
CA THR A 33 -12.26 2.96 -22.42
C THR A 33 -12.86 2.94 -23.82
N GLY A 34 -12.43 3.82 -24.72
CA GLY A 34 -13.13 4.11 -25.97
C GLY A 34 -14.41 4.94 -25.78
N ALA A 35 -14.65 5.51 -24.60
CA ALA A 35 -15.85 6.30 -24.30
C ALA A 35 -15.90 7.61 -25.10
N ARG A 36 -17.11 8.07 -25.41
CA ARG A 36 -17.35 9.37 -26.04
C ARG A 36 -17.00 10.51 -25.07
N ASN A 37 -16.55 11.65 -25.59
CA ASN A 37 -16.19 12.80 -24.76
C ASN A 37 -17.33 13.21 -23.80
N ALA A 38 -18.59 13.19 -24.25
CA ALA A 38 -19.74 13.53 -23.39
C ALA A 38 -19.84 12.65 -22.13
N VAL A 39 -19.59 11.33 -22.25
CA VAL A 39 -19.60 10.39 -21.11
C VAL A 39 -18.46 10.69 -20.14
N ILE A 40 -17.28 11.06 -20.67
CA ILE A 40 -16.13 11.44 -19.84
C ILE A 40 -16.40 12.78 -19.12
N GLN A 41 -17.11 13.71 -19.76
CA GLN A 41 -17.52 14.96 -19.11
C GLN A 41 -18.53 14.73 -17.98
N ASN A 42 -19.49 13.80 -18.16
CA ASN A 42 -20.40 13.41 -17.07
C ASN A 42 -19.62 12.87 -15.86
N LEU A 43 -18.59 12.05 -16.10
CA LEU A 43 -17.71 11.54 -15.04
C LEU A 43 -17.01 12.68 -14.29
N ILE A 44 -16.38 13.60 -15.02
CA ILE A 44 -15.66 14.73 -14.43
C ILE A 44 -16.61 15.63 -13.65
N GLN A 45 -17.81 15.90 -14.17
CA GLN A 45 -18.82 16.71 -13.51
C GLN A 45 -19.35 16.04 -12.24
N ALA A 46 -19.61 14.73 -12.28
CA ALA A 46 -20.12 13.99 -11.13
C ALA A 46 -19.08 13.84 -10.01
N PHE A 47 -17.80 13.65 -10.37
CA PHE A 47 -16.75 13.33 -9.41
C PHE A 47 -15.93 14.56 -9.00
N GLY A 48 -15.98 15.66 -9.76
CA GLY A 48 -15.18 16.85 -9.57
C GLY A 48 -13.79 16.69 -10.19
N GLU A 49 -13.31 17.75 -10.86
CA GLU A 49 -12.06 17.73 -11.66
C GLU A 49 -10.82 17.24 -10.90
N GLY A 50 -10.72 17.53 -9.59
CA GLY A 50 -9.61 17.11 -8.75
C GLY A 50 -9.77 15.77 -8.03
N ALA A 51 -10.98 15.21 -7.97
CA ALA A 51 -11.30 14.04 -7.15
C ALA A 51 -11.68 12.80 -7.99
N VAL A 52 -11.61 12.88 -9.32
CA VAL A 52 -12.01 11.79 -10.22
C VAL A 52 -11.26 10.49 -9.91
N LEU A 53 -9.93 10.54 -9.76
CA LEU A 53 -9.12 9.35 -9.50
C LEU A 53 -9.40 8.75 -8.12
N GLU A 54 -9.55 9.58 -7.09
CA GLU A 54 -9.86 9.14 -5.73
C GLU A 54 -11.21 8.42 -5.69
N ARG A 55 -12.24 9.02 -6.30
CA ARG A 55 -13.59 8.46 -6.33
C ARG A 55 -13.68 7.20 -7.18
N LEU A 56 -12.93 7.13 -8.29
CA LEU A 56 -12.89 5.93 -9.13
C LEU A 56 -12.33 4.70 -8.38
N ARG A 57 -11.54 4.88 -7.31
CA ARG A 57 -11.03 3.76 -6.50
C ARG A 57 -12.11 2.99 -5.77
N THR A 58 -13.20 3.65 -5.40
CA THR A 58 -14.29 3.09 -4.60
C THR A 58 -15.60 2.93 -5.40
N THR A 59 -15.57 3.28 -6.68
CA THR A 59 -16.73 3.24 -7.57
C THR A 59 -16.95 1.83 -8.14
N ASP A 60 -18.21 1.42 -8.23
CA ASP A 60 -18.62 0.17 -8.87
C ASP A 60 -19.03 0.34 -10.35
N VAL A 61 -19.18 -0.78 -11.05
CA VAL A 61 -19.55 -0.82 -12.48
C VAL A 61 -20.93 -0.16 -12.73
N PHE A 62 -21.91 -0.40 -11.86
CA PHE A 62 -23.26 0.10 -12.03
C PHE A 62 -23.31 1.64 -11.94
N SER A 63 -22.59 2.21 -10.97
CA SER A 63 -22.44 3.66 -10.81
C SER A 63 -21.87 4.32 -12.08
N LEU A 64 -20.88 3.70 -12.74
CA LEU A 64 -20.34 4.19 -14.01
C LEU A 64 -21.33 4.06 -15.18
N GLN A 65 -22.18 3.02 -15.17
CA GLN A 65 -23.22 2.88 -16.19
C GLN A 65 -24.26 4.00 -16.11
N GLN A 66 -24.59 4.48 -14.89
CA GLN A 66 -25.48 5.63 -14.71
C GLN A 66 -24.92 6.93 -15.31
N LEU A 67 -23.59 7.01 -15.48
CA LEU A 67 -22.91 8.14 -16.12
C LEU A 67 -22.82 8.01 -17.65
N GLY A 68 -23.26 6.87 -18.20
CA GLY A 68 -23.32 6.59 -19.64
C GLY A 68 -22.20 5.70 -20.17
N PHE A 69 -21.39 5.08 -19.30
CA PHE A 69 -20.44 4.04 -19.71
C PHE A 69 -21.17 2.73 -20.03
N THR A 70 -20.69 1.97 -21.02
CA THR A 70 -21.12 0.57 -21.14
C THR A 70 -20.41 -0.27 -20.08
N GLU A 71 -20.94 -1.46 -19.77
CA GLU A 71 -20.34 -2.38 -18.80
C GLU A 71 -18.85 -2.67 -19.11
N LYS A 72 -18.52 -2.93 -20.39
CA LYS A 72 -17.13 -3.16 -20.82
C LYS A 72 -16.24 -1.94 -20.61
N GLN A 73 -16.78 -0.74 -20.79
CA GLN A 73 -16.02 0.50 -20.60
C GLN A 73 -15.77 0.76 -19.11
N ALA A 74 -16.79 0.53 -18.28
CA ALA A 74 -16.70 0.64 -16.83
C ALA A 74 -15.69 -0.35 -16.24
N GLN A 75 -15.76 -1.63 -16.63
CA GLN A 75 -14.78 -2.66 -16.23
C GLN A 75 -13.36 -2.29 -16.64
N ARG A 76 -13.16 -1.80 -17.87
CA ARG A 76 -11.84 -1.34 -18.34
C ARG A 76 -11.31 -0.16 -17.54
N LEU A 77 -12.18 0.78 -17.18
CA LEU A 77 -11.79 1.95 -16.40
C LEU A 77 -11.37 1.56 -14.98
N ILE A 78 -12.18 0.74 -14.31
CA ILE A 78 -11.89 0.23 -12.96
C ILE A 78 -10.58 -0.57 -12.98
N ALA A 79 -10.42 -1.48 -13.94
CA ALA A 79 -9.20 -2.27 -14.08
C ALA A 79 -7.96 -1.40 -14.36
N ALA A 80 -8.09 -0.32 -15.14
CA ALA A 80 -6.99 0.60 -15.38
C ALA A 80 -6.61 1.40 -14.13
N VAL A 81 -7.58 1.79 -13.31
CA VAL A 81 -7.33 2.46 -12.02
C VAL A 81 -6.67 1.50 -11.04
N ASP A 82 -7.16 0.26 -10.93
CA ASP A 82 -6.54 -0.79 -10.09
C ASP A 82 -5.10 -1.09 -10.54
N LEU A 83 -4.87 -1.26 -11.84
CA LEU A 83 -3.53 -1.46 -12.39
C LEU A 83 -2.62 -0.24 -12.14
N GLY A 84 -3.14 0.97 -12.33
CA GLY A 84 -2.42 2.21 -12.03
C GLY A 84 -2.02 2.31 -10.55
N GLN A 85 -2.90 1.88 -9.64
CA GLN A 85 -2.61 1.79 -8.21
C GLN A 85 -1.54 0.74 -7.94
N ARG A 86 -1.63 -0.45 -8.53
CA ARG A 86 -0.60 -1.50 -8.38
C ARG A 86 0.77 -1.04 -8.89
N VAL A 87 0.82 -0.36 -10.04
CA VAL A 87 2.06 0.20 -10.61
C VAL A 87 2.60 1.32 -9.72
N THR A 88 1.75 2.22 -9.25
CA THR A 88 2.15 3.31 -8.36
C THR A 88 2.66 2.77 -7.04
N ASN A 89 1.97 1.80 -6.44
CA ASN A 89 2.43 1.11 -5.23
C ASN A 89 3.77 0.42 -5.48
N ALA A 90 3.89 -0.35 -6.55
CA ALA A 90 5.16 -0.99 -6.92
C ALA A 90 6.30 0.02 -7.16
N TYR A 91 6.01 1.23 -7.63
CA TYR A 91 7.01 2.28 -7.86
C TYR A 91 7.34 3.09 -6.61
N SER A 92 6.34 3.40 -5.77
CA SER A 92 6.51 4.09 -4.49
C SER A 92 7.28 3.21 -3.50
N LEU A 93 7.03 1.90 -3.50
CA LEU A 93 7.81 0.92 -2.75
C LEU A 93 9.27 0.84 -3.19
N ARG A 94 9.57 1.15 -4.46
CA ARG A 94 10.94 1.27 -4.98
C ARG A 94 11.61 2.61 -4.66
N ARG A 95 10.89 3.60 -4.12
CA ARG A 95 11.45 4.93 -3.73
C ARG A 95 11.64 5.10 -2.23
N GLN A 96 11.03 4.25 -1.39
CA GLN A 96 11.53 4.08 -0.04
C GLN A 96 12.74 3.14 -0.11
N ASP A 97 13.88 3.74 -0.47
CA ASP A 97 15.13 3.01 -0.61
C ASP A 97 15.49 2.31 0.70
N LYS A 98 15.03 2.81 1.86
CA LYS A 98 15.28 2.15 3.15
C LYS A 98 14.08 2.26 4.08
N VAL A 99 13.78 1.15 4.76
CA VAL A 99 12.79 1.09 5.84
C VAL A 99 13.53 0.69 7.11
N GLN A 100 13.69 1.63 8.04
CA GLN A 100 14.46 1.38 9.26
C GLN A 100 13.61 1.50 10.51
N LEU A 101 12.65 2.41 10.50
CA LEU A 101 11.81 2.75 11.64
C LEU A 101 10.34 2.41 11.38
N ALA A 102 9.56 2.41 12.46
CA ALA A 102 8.13 2.17 12.38
C ALA A 102 7.41 3.18 11.46
N ASP A 103 7.79 4.45 11.49
CA ASP A 103 7.28 5.50 10.59
C ASP A 103 7.50 5.18 9.10
N ASP A 104 8.65 4.60 8.76
CA ASP A 104 8.96 4.22 7.38
C ASP A 104 8.01 3.12 6.93
N ALA A 105 7.85 2.09 7.75
CA ALA A 105 6.95 0.97 7.48
C ALA A 105 5.48 1.43 7.44
N ALA A 106 5.08 2.34 8.32
CA ALA A 106 3.73 2.92 8.32
C ALA A 106 3.45 3.74 7.04
N THR A 107 4.46 4.43 6.50
CA THR A 107 4.35 5.16 5.22
C THR A 107 4.04 4.22 4.06
N ILE A 108 4.50 2.96 4.12
CA ILE A 108 4.14 1.89 3.19
C ILE A 108 2.73 1.36 3.48
N LEU A 109 2.47 0.98 4.72
CA LEU A 109 1.31 0.19 5.09
C LEU A 109 0.01 1.00 5.11
N ARG A 110 0.04 2.24 5.60
CA ARG A 110 -1.18 3.06 5.76
C ARG A 110 -1.91 3.30 4.44
N PRO A 111 -1.25 3.72 3.33
CA PRO A 111 -1.94 3.89 2.05
C PRO A 111 -2.46 2.58 1.44
N LEU A 112 -1.85 1.44 1.79
CA LEU A 112 -2.20 0.13 1.28
C LEU A 112 -3.43 -0.46 1.97
N ILE A 113 -3.47 -0.43 3.30
CA ILE A 113 -4.48 -1.16 4.09
C ILE A 113 -5.21 -0.31 5.13
N GLY A 114 -4.80 0.94 5.39
CA GLY A 114 -5.39 1.78 6.44
C GLY A 114 -6.87 2.14 6.22
N PHE A 115 -7.35 2.10 4.98
CA PHE A 115 -8.75 2.35 4.61
C PHE A 115 -9.53 1.05 4.33
N ALA A 116 -8.91 -0.11 4.50
CA ALA A 116 -9.55 -1.36 4.17
C ALA A 116 -10.68 -1.69 5.16
N PRO A 117 -11.88 -2.10 4.68
CA PRO A 117 -13.03 -2.36 5.54
C PRO A 117 -12.92 -3.68 6.32
N VAL A 118 -11.91 -4.50 6.01
CA VAL A 118 -11.58 -5.75 6.69
C VAL A 118 -10.09 -5.75 7.03
N GLU A 119 -9.71 -6.52 8.04
CA GLU A 119 -8.29 -6.68 8.41
C GLU A 119 -7.51 -7.31 7.26
N HIS A 120 -6.34 -6.76 6.99
CA HIS A 120 -5.36 -7.26 6.03
C HIS A 120 -4.04 -7.40 6.78
N PHE A 121 -3.40 -8.55 6.66
CA PHE A 121 -2.04 -8.72 7.15
C PHE A 121 -1.06 -8.65 5.99
N VAL A 122 -0.11 -7.73 6.09
CA VAL A 122 0.86 -7.41 5.04
C VAL A 122 2.26 -7.66 5.55
N LEU A 123 3.09 -8.24 4.70
CA LEU A 123 4.51 -8.46 4.88
C LEU A 123 5.29 -7.47 4.01
N VAL A 124 6.29 -6.82 4.58
CA VAL A 124 7.27 -5.99 3.86
C VAL A 124 8.63 -6.69 3.96
N SER A 125 9.11 -7.22 2.84
CA SER A 125 10.37 -7.97 2.73
C SER A 125 11.54 -7.03 2.45
N LEU A 126 12.64 -7.14 3.18
CA LEU A 126 13.80 -6.26 3.08
C LEU A 126 15.11 -7.04 2.85
N ASN A 127 16.07 -6.39 2.19
CA ASN A 127 17.44 -6.88 2.07
C ASN A 127 18.35 -6.39 3.23
N ILE A 128 19.64 -6.75 3.18
CA ILE A 128 20.61 -6.43 4.24
C ILE A 128 20.87 -4.91 4.41
N LYS A 129 20.55 -4.12 3.39
CA LYS A 129 20.62 -2.65 3.44
C LYS A 129 19.30 -2.00 3.87
N HIS A 130 18.31 -2.83 4.24
CA HIS A 130 16.94 -2.48 4.55
C HIS A 130 16.17 -1.88 3.36
N GLU A 131 16.57 -2.21 2.14
CA GLU A 131 15.86 -1.81 0.92
C GLU A 131 14.68 -2.77 0.69
N VAL A 132 13.53 -2.23 0.28
CA VAL A 132 12.30 -3.02 0.05
C VAL A 132 12.46 -3.94 -1.17
N LEU A 133 12.31 -5.24 -0.94
CA LEU A 133 12.32 -6.27 -1.96
C LEU A 133 10.91 -6.56 -2.49
N GLY A 134 9.91 -6.49 -1.61
CA GLY A 134 8.52 -6.82 -1.93
C GLY A 134 7.56 -6.49 -0.80
N VAL A 135 6.28 -6.31 -1.15
CA VAL A 135 5.19 -6.09 -0.20
C VAL A 135 4.01 -6.95 -0.60
N ASP A 136 3.59 -7.82 0.31
CA ASP A 136 2.66 -8.90 0.03
C ASP A 136 1.59 -9.00 1.11
N THR A 137 0.32 -9.05 0.69
CA THR A 137 -0.78 -9.39 1.59
C THR A 137 -0.78 -10.90 1.83
N ILE A 138 -0.57 -11.31 3.09
CA ILE A 138 -0.48 -12.71 3.50
C ILE A 138 -1.85 -13.25 3.92
N ALA A 139 -2.68 -12.41 4.51
CA ALA A 139 -4.02 -12.78 4.97
C ALA A 139 -5.01 -11.62 4.83
N VAL A 140 -6.29 -11.95 4.67
CA VAL A 140 -7.42 -11.00 4.62
C VAL A 140 -8.58 -11.58 5.41
N GLY A 141 -9.15 -10.80 6.32
CA GLY A 141 -10.16 -11.24 7.31
C GLY A 141 -9.63 -11.15 8.73
N SER A 142 -10.50 -11.37 9.72
CA SER A 142 -10.12 -11.20 11.12
C SER A 142 -8.95 -12.11 11.51
N MET A 143 -7.99 -11.62 12.30
CA MET A 143 -6.88 -12.42 12.85
C MET A 143 -7.38 -13.65 13.65
N LYS A 144 -8.61 -13.58 14.16
CA LYS A 144 -9.31 -14.68 14.86
C LYS A 144 -9.74 -15.82 13.92
N GLU A 145 -10.00 -15.53 12.66
CA GLU A 145 -10.51 -16.49 11.67
C GLU A 145 -9.47 -16.85 10.59
N CYS A 146 -8.47 -15.98 10.36
CA CYS A 146 -7.42 -16.16 9.38
C CYS A 146 -6.09 -16.47 10.08
N LEU A 147 -5.87 -17.75 10.40
CA LEU A 147 -4.58 -18.24 10.87
C LEU A 147 -3.51 -17.95 9.81
N ILE A 148 -2.60 -17.02 10.10
CA ILE A 148 -1.44 -16.76 9.25
C ILE A 148 -0.58 -18.02 9.24
N ASP A 149 -0.55 -18.72 8.11
CA ASP A 149 0.30 -19.91 7.95
C ASP A 149 1.77 -19.46 7.84
N PRO A 150 2.63 -19.79 8.82
CA PRO A 150 4.03 -19.38 8.80
C PRO A 150 4.78 -19.90 7.57
N ARG A 151 4.33 -21.00 6.95
CA ARG A 151 4.93 -21.53 5.71
C ARG A 151 4.71 -20.59 4.53
N VAL A 152 3.57 -19.92 4.47
CA VAL A 152 3.28 -18.93 3.42
C VAL A 152 4.18 -17.73 3.61
N LEU A 153 4.27 -17.21 4.84
CA LEU A 153 5.14 -16.08 5.19
C LEU A 153 6.62 -16.40 4.88
N LEU A 154 7.12 -17.55 5.33
CA LEU A 154 8.50 -17.97 5.07
C LEU A 154 8.77 -18.18 3.58
N ARG A 155 7.86 -18.82 2.84
CA ARG A 155 8.00 -19.00 1.39
C ARG A 155 8.15 -17.65 0.68
N THR A 156 7.37 -16.65 1.08
CA THR A 156 7.46 -15.30 0.53
C THR A 156 8.80 -14.65 0.86
N LEU A 157 9.19 -14.65 2.14
CA LEU A 157 10.47 -14.08 2.59
C LEU A 157 11.69 -14.70 1.88
N ILE A 158 11.74 -16.04 1.87
CA ILE A 158 12.81 -16.80 1.22
C ILE A 158 12.78 -16.58 -0.30
N GLY A 159 11.60 -16.51 -0.91
CA GLY A 159 11.42 -16.26 -2.33
C GLY A 159 12.00 -14.91 -2.78
N TYR A 160 11.92 -13.88 -1.93
CA TYR A 160 12.57 -12.59 -2.17
C TYR A 160 14.07 -12.58 -1.83
N GLY A 161 14.58 -13.58 -1.11
CA GLY A 161 15.92 -13.52 -0.52
C GLY A 161 16.02 -12.46 0.57
N ALA A 162 14.96 -12.29 1.36
CA ALA A 162 14.91 -11.31 2.43
C ALA A 162 15.87 -11.67 3.58
N THR A 163 16.45 -10.66 4.20
CA THR A 163 17.26 -10.78 5.44
C THR A 163 16.58 -10.13 6.62
N ALA A 164 15.57 -9.29 6.37
CA ALA A 164 14.76 -8.66 7.40
C ALA A 164 13.34 -8.41 6.86
N CYS A 165 12.40 -8.17 7.75
CA CYS A 165 11.04 -7.80 7.37
C CYS A 165 10.34 -6.95 8.42
N PHE A 166 9.30 -6.24 7.95
CA PHE A 166 8.24 -5.71 8.80
C PHE A 166 6.96 -6.49 8.50
N VAL A 167 6.10 -6.61 9.49
CA VAL A 167 4.71 -7.02 9.26
C VAL A 167 3.77 -5.91 9.70
N GLY A 168 2.56 -5.89 9.17
CA GLY A 168 1.55 -4.97 9.65
C GLY A 168 0.14 -5.36 9.28
N HIS A 169 -0.81 -4.89 10.08
CA HIS A 169 -2.22 -5.06 9.79
C HIS A 169 -3.03 -3.81 10.12
N ASN A 170 -4.20 -3.69 9.51
CA ASN A 170 -5.12 -2.60 9.82
C ASN A 170 -6.16 -3.04 10.84
N HIS A 171 -6.59 -2.11 11.70
CA HIS A 171 -7.79 -2.26 12.51
C HIS A 171 -8.91 -1.39 11.93
N PRO A 172 -9.93 -1.99 11.27
CA PRO A 172 -11.09 -1.25 10.76
C PRO A 172 -11.87 -0.52 11.87
N SER A 173 -11.74 -0.98 13.12
CA SER A 173 -12.33 -0.34 14.30
C SER A 173 -11.70 1.03 14.64
N GLY A 174 -10.51 1.32 14.12
CA GLY A 174 -9.75 2.52 14.43
C GLY A 174 -8.91 2.43 15.71
N SER A 175 -8.94 1.31 16.44
CA SER A 175 -8.07 1.11 17.61
C SER A 175 -6.61 0.90 17.21
N LEU A 176 -5.69 1.51 17.95
CA LEU A 176 -4.24 1.23 17.83
C LEU A 176 -3.74 0.25 18.89
N GLU A 177 -4.60 -0.19 19.81
CA GLU A 177 -4.20 -1.16 20.83
C GLU A 177 -4.05 -2.55 20.24
N ALA A 178 -2.91 -3.19 20.49
CA ALA A 178 -2.67 -4.57 20.10
C ALA A 178 -3.50 -5.54 20.94
N SER A 179 -4.18 -6.46 20.28
CA SER A 179 -4.90 -7.54 20.95
C SER A 179 -3.92 -8.61 21.51
N PRO A 180 -4.37 -9.46 22.46
CA PRO A 180 -3.61 -10.63 22.89
C PRO A 180 -3.24 -11.56 21.72
N GLU A 181 -4.11 -11.67 20.72
CA GLU A 181 -3.90 -12.44 19.51
C GLU A 181 -2.76 -11.86 18.64
N ASP A 182 -2.69 -10.53 18.50
CA ASP A 182 -1.60 -9.85 17.78
C ASP A 182 -0.25 -10.10 18.46
N ILE A 183 -0.22 -10.03 19.79
CA ILE A 183 0.97 -10.31 20.60
C ILE A 183 1.41 -11.77 20.43
N ALA A 184 0.47 -12.72 20.50
CA ALA A 184 0.76 -14.15 20.35
C ALA A 184 1.29 -14.47 18.94
N LEU A 185 0.67 -13.89 17.91
CA LEU A 185 1.12 -14.01 16.54
C LEU A 185 2.52 -13.44 16.36
N THR A 186 2.77 -12.22 16.85
CA THR A 186 4.09 -11.56 16.76
C THR A 186 5.17 -12.46 17.32
N ARG A 187 4.97 -13.00 18.53
CA ARG A 187 5.92 -13.95 19.16
C ARG A 187 6.15 -15.21 18.33
N SER A 188 5.09 -15.74 17.70
CA SER A 188 5.20 -16.90 16.82
C SER A 188 6.03 -16.59 15.57
N LEU A 189 5.74 -15.45 14.92
CA LEU A 189 6.46 -15.01 13.73
C LEU A 189 7.93 -14.74 14.02
N MET A 190 8.26 -14.04 15.11
CA MET A 190 9.64 -13.81 15.54
C MET A 190 10.44 -15.12 15.63
N LYS A 191 9.88 -16.14 16.31
CA LYS A 191 10.53 -17.45 16.44
C LYS A 191 10.75 -18.09 15.09
N VAL A 192 9.75 -18.07 14.20
CA VAL A 192 9.81 -18.77 12.91
C VAL A 192 10.77 -18.07 11.95
N THR A 193 10.83 -16.74 11.92
CA THR A 193 11.76 -16.00 11.06
C THR A 193 13.19 -16.09 11.57
N GLU A 194 13.40 -16.14 12.89
CA GLU A 194 14.72 -16.37 13.51
C GLU A 194 15.35 -17.70 13.10
N LEU A 195 14.54 -18.77 12.97
CA LEU A 195 15.03 -20.10 12.54
C LEU A 195 15.68 -20.11 11.15
N VAL A 196 15.40 -19.10 10.32
CA VAL A 196 15.95 -18.96 8.97
C VAL A 196 16.79 -17.69 8.80
N ASP A 197 17.23 -17.09 9.91
CA ASP A 197 18.07 -15.89 9.95
C ASP A 197 17.46 -14.68 9.22
N ILE A 198 16.14 -14.49 9.41
CA ILE A 198 15.40 -13.31 8.92
C ILE A 198 14.89 -12.52 10.11
N ALA A 199 15.36 -11.27 10.25
CA ALA A 199 14.98 -10.42 11.36
C ALA A 199 13.57 -9.82 11.17
N LEU A 200 12.62 -10.16 12.04
CA LEU A 200 11.38 -9.40 12.15
C LEU A 200 11.66 -8.10 12.91
N LEU A 201 11.65 -6.97 12.21
CA LEU A 201 12.07 -5.68 12.76
C LEU A 201 10.99 -4.98 13.57
N ASP A 202 9.73 -5.13 13.17
CA ASP A 202 8.57 -4.61 13.88
C ASP A 202 7.26 -5.25 13.36
N HIS A 203 6.19 -5.06 14.13
CA HIS A 203 4.81 -5.31 13.74
C HIS A 203 4.02 -4.00 13.90
N ILE A 204 3.53 -3.47 12.77
CA ILE A 204 2.85 -2.18 12.71
C ILE A 204 1.34 -2.36 12.63
N ILE A 205 0.60 -1.78 13.57
CA ILE A 205 -0.86 -1.64 13.47
C ILE A 205 -1.16 -0.31 12.81
N VAL A 206 -1.97 -0.30 11.75
CA VAL A 206 -2.37 0.92 11.06
C VAL A 206 -3.88 1.17 11.17
N THR A 207 -4.25 2.44 11.17
CA THR A 207 -5.62 2.89 10.97
C THR A 207 -5.64 3.88 9.81
N GLN A 208 -6.83 4.40 9.49
CA GLN A 208 -6.97 5.45 8.50
C GLN A 208 -6.10 6.68 8.84
N GLU A 209 -6.05 7.06 10.12
CA GLU A 209 -5.46 8.33 10.55
C GLU A 209 -4.08 8.19 11.19
N SER A 210 -3.72 7.02 11.72
CA SER A 210 -2.50 6.85 12.51
C SER A 210 -1.94 5.41 12.42
N PHE A 211 -0.89 5.12 13.20
CA PHE A 211 -0.31 3.80 13.37
C PHE A 211 0.30 3.63 14.77
N THR A 212 0.61 2.39 15.16
CA THR A 212 1.45 2.10 16.33
C THR A 212 2.47 1.00 15.99
N SER A 213 3.62 1.08 16.64
CA SER A 213 4.65 0.03 16.66
C SER A 213 4.41 -0.91 17.83
N LEU A 214 4.31 -2.22 17.59
CA LEU A 214 4.32 -3.19 18.68
C LEU A 214 5.69 -3.26 19.35
N ARG A 215 6.77 -3.00 18.62
CA ARG A 215 8.12 -2.92 19.19
C ARG A 215 8.26 -1.86 20.27
N GLU A 216 7.67 -0.71 20.06
CA GLU A 216 7.75 0.41 21.00
C GLU A 216 6.67 0.35 22.10
N SER A 217 5.46 -0.12 21.76
CA SER A 217 4.31 -0.12 22.67
C SER A 217 4.22 -1.33 23.61
N THR A 218 4.97 -2.40 23.35
CA THR A 218 4.92 -3.63 24.17
C THR A 218 6.23 -3.93 24.89
N GLN A 219 6.14 -4.30 26.17
CA GLN A 219 7.30 -4.70 26.97
C GLN A 219 7.47 -6.23 26.96
N GLY A 220 8.72 -6.71 26.85
CA GLY A 220 9.06 -8.13 27.00
C GLY A 220 8.67 -9.05 25.84
N ILE A 221 8.39 -8.49 24.66
CA ILE A 221 8.25 -9.26 23.40
C ILE A 221 9.57 -9.23 22.62
N TRP A 222 10.20 -8.06 22.55
CA TRP A 222 11.34 -7.76 21.70
C TRP A 222 12.64 -7.83 22.51
N THR A 223 13.25 -9.01 22.53
CA THR A 223 14.52 -9.30 23.21
C THR A 223 15.35 -10.27 22.39
#